data_AF-A0A815WAS4-F1
#
_entry.id   AF-A0A815WAS4-F1
#
_cell.length_a   1.000
_cell.length_b   1.000
_cell.length_c   1.000
_cell.angle_alpha   90.00
_cell.angle_beta   90.00
_cell.angle_gamma   90.00
#
_symmetry.space_group_name_H-M   'P 1'
#
loop_
_entity.id
_entity.type
_entity.pdbx_description
1 polymer ?
#
loop_
_entity_poly.entity_id
_entity_poly.type
_entity_poly.pdbx_seq_one_letter_code
_entity_poly.pdbx_strand_id
1 'polypeptide(L)'
;RFCANIVDKPSLIIEIYSHTSNQRDNIEKLAEYKTTSSLQFYVTVSSESRLIDVHKRVLSSNKWSTISYTTISYTAMEDEIPILDIKLKMADIYAFVSLA
;
A
#
# COMPACT_ATOMS: atom_id res chain seq x y z
N ARG A 1 -9.83 -22.75 -19.48
CA ARG A 1 -8.41 -22.31 -19.36
C ARG A 1 -8.44 -20.88 -18.82
N PHE A 2 -8.03 -20.67 -17.57
CA PHE A 2 -7.85 -19.33 -17.03
C PHE A 2 -6.52 -18.81 -17.55
N CYS A 3 -6.54 -17.92 -18.54
CA CYS A 3 -5.36 -17.14 -18.87
C CYS A 3 -5.17 -16.16 -17.73
N ALA A 4 -4.13 -16.35 -16.91
CA ALA A 4 -3.77 -15.35 -15.91
C ALA A 4 -3.42 -14.06 -16.65
N ASN A 5 -4.21 -13.00 -16.46
CA ASN A 5 -3.82 -11.67 -16.88
C ASN A 5 -2.63 -11.25 -16.02
N ILE A 6 -1.44 -11.19 -16.62
CA ILE A 6 -0.23 -10.73 -15.96
C ILE A 6 -0.20 -9.20 -16.04
N VAL A 7 0.04 -8.54 -14.91
CA VAL A 7 0.17 -7.08 -14.84
C VAL A 7 1.64 -6.71 -14.98
N ASP A 8 2.04 -6.26 -16.17
CA ASP A 8 3.45 -5.97 -16.48
C ASP A 8 3.91 -4.54 -16.13
N LYS A 9 2.96 -3.62 -15.94
CA LYS A 9 3.24 -2.20 -15.66
C LYS A 9 2.32 -1.67 -14.57
N PRO A 10 2.43 -2.19 -13.33
CA PRO A 10 1.58 -1.71 -12.24
C PRO A 10 1.89 -0.26 -11.96
N SER A 11 0.84 0.52 -11.76
CA SER A 11 0.89 1.89 -11.26
C SER A 11 0.64 1.96 -9.76
N LEU A 12 0.02 0.92 -9.21
CA LEU A 12 -0.24 0.70 -7.79
C LEU A 12 0.04 -0.76 -7.45
N ILE A 13 0.71 -0.98 -6.31
CA ILE A 13 0.81 -2.28 -5.65
C ILE A 13 0.32 -2.08 -4.21
N ILE A 14 -0.48 -3.03 -3.72
CA ILE A 14 -0.92 -3.09 -2.33
C ILE A 14 -0.42 -4.42 -1.76
N GLU A 15 0.39 -4.37 -0.71
CA GLU A 15 0.89 -5.54 0.00
C GLU A 15 0.26 -5.60 1.40
N ILE A 16 -0.39 -6.74 1.70
CA ILE A 16 -0.96 -7.01 3.02
C ILE A 16 -0.03 -8.00 3.73
N TYR A 17 0.38 -7.69 4.96
CA TYR A 17 1.36 -8.49 5.69
C TYR A 17 0.92 -8.81 7.13
N SER A 18 1.25 -10.03 7.57
CA SER A 18 1.05 -10.58 8.93
C SER A 18 2.41 -10.84 9.62
N HIS A 19 2.43 -11.14 10.93
CA HIS A 19 3.65 -11.28 11.76
C HIS A 19 4.78 -12.14 11.15
N THR A 20 4.43 -13.08 10.27
CA THR A 20 5.35 -14.04 9.64
C THR A 20 6.13 -13.48 8.46
N SER A 21 5.72 -12.34 7.88
CA SER A 21 6.55 -11.66 6.89
C SER A 21 7.71 -11.00 7.62
N ASN A 22 8.92 -11.43 7.32
CA ASN A 22 10.12 -10.89 7.95
C ASN A 22 10.21 -9.40 7.61
N GLN A 23 10.37 -8.52 8.61
CA GLN A 23 10.43 -7.07 8.39
C GLN A 23 11.50 -6.69 7.35
N ARG A 24 12.56 -7.50 7.28
CA ARG A 24 13.61 -7.44 6.27
C ARG A 24 13.10 -7.67 4.84
N ASP A 25 12.28 -8.69 4.62
CA ASP A 25 11.71 -9.01 3.31
C ASP A 25 10.85 -7.85 2.79
N ASN A 26 10.12 -7.18 3.69
CA ASN A 26 9.28 -6.04 3.33
C ASN A 26 10.12 -4.81 2.93
N ILE A 27 11.26 -4.59 3.59
CA ILE A 27 12.20 -3.52 3.23
C ILE A 27 12.86 -3.81 1.88
N GLU A 28 13.30 -5.04 1.65
CA GLU A 28 13.95 -5.45 0.41
C GLU A 28 12.99 -5.34 -0.78
N LYS A 29 11.75 -5.86 -0.63
CA LYS A 29 10.68 -5.70 -1.63
C LYS A 29 10.33 -4.24 -1.89
N LEU A 30 10.18 -3.41 -0.86
CA LEU A 30 9.90 -1.99 -1.02
C LEU A 30 10.99 -1.30 -1.86
N ALA A 31 12.26 -1.58 -1.57
CA ALA A 31 13.39 -1.03 -2.33
C ALA A 31 13.34 -1.48 -3.79
N GLU A 32 13.08 -2.78 -4.03
CA GLU A 32 12.96 -3.35 -5.37
C GLU A 32 11.79 -2.75 -6.15
N TYR A 33 10.59 -2.71 -5.58
CA TYR A 33 9.40 -2.17 -6.25
C TYR A 33 9.55 -0.69 -6.59
N LYS A 34 10.25 0.09 -5.76
CA LYS A 34 10.55 1.50 -6.05
C LYS A 34 11.42 1.71 -7.29
N THR A 35 12.10 0.67 -7.78
CA THR A 35 12.83 0.72 -9.06
C THR A 35 11.91 0.59 -10.29
N THR A 36 10.68 0.07 -10.12
CA THR A 36 9.72 -0.09 -11.21
C THR A 36 9.24 1.29 -11.68
N SER A 37 9.53 1.63 -12.94
CA SER A 37 9.29 2.96 -13.50
C SER A 37 7.80 3.31 -13.63
N SER A 38 6.94 2.32 -13.88
CA SER A 38 5.49 2.53 -13.96
C SER A 38 4.84 2.75 -12.60
N LEU A 39 5.49 2.31 -11.51
CA LEU A 39 4.90 2.32 -10.18
C LEU A 39 4.87 3.75 -9.62
N GLN A 40 3.67 4.19 -9.28
CA GLN A 40 3.41 5.51 -8.69
C GLN A 40 3.02 5.39 -7.22
N PHE A 41 2.40 4.29 -6.84
CA PHE A 41 1.92 4.04 -5.48
C PHE A 41 2.35 2.65 -5.01
N TYR A 42 2.89 2.58 -3.79
CA TYR A 42 3.10 1.33 -3.08
C TYR A 42 2.43 1.47 -1.71
N VAL A 43 1.46 0.61 -1.42
CA VAL A 43 0.69 0.65 -0.18
C VAL A 43 1.00 -0.60 0.61
N THR A 44 1.36 -0.43 1.88
CA THR A 44 1.56 -1.54 2.81
C THR A 44 0.44 -1.52 3.83
N VAL A 45 -0.13 -2.68 4.15
CA VAL A 45 -1.20 -2.83 5.15
C VAL A 45 -0.80 -3.90 6.14
N SER A 46 -0.53 -3.51 7.39
CA SER A 46 -0.31 -4.47 8.47
C SER A 46 -1.65 -4.93 9.04
N SER A 47 -1.95 -6.23 8.92
CA SER A 47 -3.16 -6.80 9.51
C SER A 47 -3.16 -6.78 11.04
N GLU A 48 -2.01 -6.63 11.68
CA GLU A 48 -1.85 -6.72 13.15
C GLU A 48 -1.67 -5.36 13.81
N SER A 49 -0.69 -4.56 13.36
CA SER A 49 -0.39 -3.28 13.99
C SER A 49 -1.35 -2.17 13.59
N ARG A 50 -2.33 -2.46 12.71
CA ARG A 50 -3.28 -1.50 12.13
C ARG A 50 -2.57 -0.28 11.56
N LEU A 51 -1.47 -0.55 10.84
CA LEU A 51 -0.65 0.43 10.16
C LEU A 51 -0.90 0.33 8.66
N ILE A 52 -1.11 1.47 8.01
CA ILE A 52 -1.09 1.57 6.56
C ILE A 52 -0.04 2.60 6.16
N ASP A 53 0.95 2.22 5.36
CA ASP A 53 1.86 3.17 4.73
C ASP A 53 1.48 3.35 3.27
N VAL A 54 1.33 4.60 2.85
CA VAL A 54 1.17 4.98 1.44
C VAL A 54 2.46 5.63 0.97
N HIS A 55 3.21 4.92 0.12
CA HIS A 55 4.37 5.47 -0.56
C HIS A 55 3.96 5.97 -1.94
N LYS A 56 4.26 7.24 -2.22
CA LYS A 56 3.87 7.94 -3.45
C LYS A 56 5.11 8.45 -4.17
N ARG A 57 5.19 8.20 -5.48
CA ARG A 57 6.25 8.75 -6.32
C ARG A 57 5.89 10.18 -6.70
N VAL A 58 6.78 11.12 -6.36
CA VAL A 58 6.69 12.52 -6.75
C VAL A 58 7.25 12.67 -8.16
N LEU A 59 6.37 12.76 -9.17
CA LEU A 59 6.75 12.75 -10.59
C LEU A 59 7.77 13.83 -10.97
N SER A 60 7.75 15.01 -10.33
CA SER A 60 8.67 16.11 -10.63
C SER A 60 10.11 15.87 -10.18
N SER A 61 10.33 15.01 -9.19
CA SER A 61 11.67 14.76 -8.60
C SER A 61 12.09 13.30 -8.64
N ASN A 62 11.20 12.40 -9.08
CA ASN A 62 11.36 10.96 -9.00
C ASN A 62 11.67 10.42 -7.59
N LYS A 63 11.39 11.21 -6.56
CA LYS A 63 11.53 10.83 -5.15
C LYS A 63 10.25 10.18 -4.63
N TRP A 64 10.36 9.48 -3.51
CA TRP A 64 9.22 8.86 -2.84
C TRP A 64 8.89 9.64 -1.56
N SER A 65 7.62 9.97 -1.38
CA SER A 65 7.06 10.42 -0.10
C SER A 65 6.33 9.26 0.57
N THR A 66 6.25 9.27 1.90
CA THR A 66 5.51 8.27 2.67
C THR A 66 4.58 8.97 3.63
N ILE A 67 3.33 8.50 3.71
CA ILE A 67 2.37 8.88 4.74
C ILE A 67 1.95 7.60 5.46
N SER A 68 2.03 7.63 6.78
CA SER A 68 1.69 6.51 7.65
C SER A 68 0.40 6.80 8.40
N TYR A 69 -0.53 5.86 8.38
CA TYR A 69 -1.80 5.90 9.08
C TYR A 69 -1.80 4.83 10.17
N THR A 70 -1.75 5.27 11.43
CA THR A 70 -1.65 4.41 12.62
C THR A 70 -2.89 4.44 13.49
N THR A 71 -3.64 5.54 13.45
CA THR A 71 -4.91 5.69 14.17
C THR A 71 -6.03 5.27 13.24
N ILE A 72 -7.00 4.49 13.72
CA ILE A 72 -8.26 4.21 13.01
C ILE A 72 -9.03 5.53 12.93
N SER A 73 -8.63 6.34 11.97
CA SER A 73 -9.27 7.58 11.59
C SER A 73 -10.54 7.22 10.83
N TYR A 74 -11.66 7.80 11.26
CA TYR A 74 -12.92 7.74 10.51
C TYR A 74 -12.90 8.65 9.27
N THR A 75 -11.90 9.52 9.18
CA THR A 75 -11.64 10.36 8.01
C THR A 75 -11.06 9.48 6.91
N ALA A 76 -11.65 9.58 5.72
CA ALA A 76 -11.18 8.84 4.55
C ALA A 76 -9.77 9.27 4.16
N MET A 77 -9.01 8.35 3.58
CA MET A 77 -7.74 8.60 2.91
C MET A 77 -8.05 9.29 1.57
N GLU A 78 -8.58 10.52 1.61
CA GLU A 78 -9.23 11.17 0.46
C GLU A 78 -8.24 11.62 -0.63
N ASP A 79 -6.96 11.83 -0.30
CA ASP A 79 -6.03 12.54 -1.19
C ASP A 79 -4.85 11.69 -1.72
N GLU A 80 -4.71 10.43 -1.32
CA GLU A 80 -3.40 9.74 -1.42
C GLU A 80 -3.33 8.50 -2.32
N ILE A 81 -4.45 8.00 -2.85
CA ILE A 81 -4.45 7.00 -3.93
C ILE A 81 -5.34 7.48 -5.08
N PRO A 82 -5.02 8.63 -5.72
CA PRO A 82 -5.84 9.22 -6.77
C PRO A 82 -6.05 8.28 -7.97
N ILE A 83 -5.20 7.26 -8.14
CA ILE A 83 -5.31 6.31 -9.23
C ILE A 83 -6.49 5.34 -9.12
N LEU A 84 -7.03 5.14 -7.91
CA LEU A 84 -8.19 4.30 -7.71
C LEU A 84 -9.51 5.08 -7.77
N ASP A 85 -9.47 6.41 -7.67
CA ASP A 85 -10.68 7.25 -7.55
C ASP A 85 -11.67 6.73 -6.47
N ILE A 86 -11.12 6.19 -5.38
CA ILE A 86 -11.90 5.67 -4.25
C ILE A 86 -11.52 6.38 -2.96
N LYS A 87 -12.51 6.52 -2.09
CA LYS A 87 -12.32 6.96 -0.70
C LYS A 87 -12.32 5.74 0.21
N LEU A 88 -11.16 5.43 0.77
CA LEU A 88 -10.99 4.34 1.73
C LEU A 88 -10.91 4.88 3.15
N LYS A 89 -11.75 4.39 4.05
CA LYS A 89 -11.56 4.60 5.49
C LYS A 89 -10.81 3.41 6.08
N MET A 90 -9.90 3.68 7.01
CA MET A 90 -9.24 2.59 7.76
C MET A 90 -10.27 1.70 8.46
N ALA A 91 -11.36 2.28 8.97
CA ALA A 91 -12.44 1.51 9.59
C ALA A 91 -13.03 0.44 8.65
N ASP A 92 -13.17 0.75 7.36
CA ASP A 92 -13.70 -0.19 6.37
C ASP A 92 -12.68 -1.28 6.03
N ILE A 93 -11.39 -0.93 5.95
CA ILE A 93 -10.28 -1.89 5.70
C ILE A 93 -10.18 -2.92 6.82
N TYR A 94 -10.33 -2.50 8.08
CA TYR A 94 -10.20 -3.37 9.26
C TYR A 94 -11.53 -3.89 9.80
N ALA A 95 -12.68 -3.64 9.13
CA ALA A 95 -14.01 -4.00 9.63
C ALA A 95 -14.17 -5.48 9.96
N PHE A 96 -13.44 -6.35 9.25
CA PHE A 96 -13.50 -7.81 9.40
C PHE A 96 -12.20 -8.42 9.95
N VAL A 97 -11.32 -7.59 10.54
CA VAL A 97 -10.06 -8.03 11.13
C VAL A 97 -10.18 -8.04 12.65
N SER A 98 -10.38 -9.23 13.21
CA SER A 98 -10.34 -9.45 14.66
C SER A 98 -8.88 -9.44 15.15
N LEU A 99 -8.56 -8.61 16.13
CA LEU A 99 -7.31 -8.73 16.87
C LEU A 99 -7.40 -9.98 17.76
N ALA A 100 -6.44 -10.88 17.62
CA ALA A 100 -6.27 -12.02 18.52
C ALA A 100 -5.62 -11.59 19.83
#